data_AF-K1MKR6-F1
#
_entry.id   AF-K1MKR6-F1
#
_cell.length_a   1.000
_cell.length_b   1.000
_cell.length_c   1.000
_cell.angle_alpha   90.00
_cell.angle_beta   90.00
_cell.angle_gamma   90.00
#
_symmetry.space_group_name_H-M   'P 1'
#
loop_
_entity.id
_entity.type
_entity.pdbx_description
1 polymer ?
#
loop_
_entity_poly.entity_id
_entity_poly.type
_entity_poly.pdbx_seq_one_letter_code
_entity_poly.pdbx_strand_id
1 'polypeptide(L)'
;MEINLKKFKALVEDLKKKKIATKGQVANAMGYKSNNNLTEILSGRVKLPEEKVRMFCEKYKVDINTLTENEITERKDFFTENILNEPLFNYSSETTLKRIENIKSEFTLLYQTQKEIEQITESTYKIMKHQTERLNHLKQLIGL
;
A
#
# COMPACT_ATOMS: atom_id res chain seq x y z
N MET A 1 6.37 -15.13 -13.77
CA MET A 1 6.93 -15.13 -12.41
C MET A 1 6.62 -16.49 -11.78
N GLU A 2 7.60 -17.24 -11.28
CA GLU A 2 7.34 -18.58 -10.73
C GLU A 2 7.22 -18.51 -9.21
N ILE A 3 6.08 -19.00 -8.68
CA ILE A 3 5.82 -19.02 -7.23
C ILE A 3 6.44 -20.27 -6.63
N ASN A 4 7.28 -20.08 -5.61
CA ASN A 4 7.89 -21.16 -4.86
C ASN A 4 6.86 -21.81 -3.91
N LEU A 5 6.49 -23.06 -4.23
CA LEU A 5 5.51 -23.82 -3.47
C LEU A 5 5.94 -24.08 -2.01
N LYS A 6 7.24 -24.23 -1.73
CA LYS A 6 7.75 -24.45 -0.37
C LYS A 6 7.53 -23.20 0.49
N LYS A 7 7.84 -22.01 -0.05
CA LYS A 7 7.59 -20.73 0.63
C LYS A 7 6.10 -20.51 0.89
N PHE A 8 5.25 -20.80 -0.10
CA PHE A 8 3.80 -20.72 0.07
C PHE A 8 3.28 -21.67 1.16
N LYS A 9 3.75 -22.92 1.19
CA LYS A 9 3.37 -23.91 2.21
C LYS A 9 3.80 -23.48 3.61
N ALA A 10 5.02 -22.96 3.76
CA ALA A 10 5.51 -22.46 5.04
C ALA A 10 4.63 -21.32 5.59
N LEU A 11 4.24 -20.38 4.72
CA LEU A 11 3.35 -19.27 5.07
C LEU A 11 1.95 -19.75 5.49
N VAL A 12 1.35 -20.70 4.77
CA VAL A 12 0.04 -21.27 5.12
C VAL A 12 0.10 -21.97 6.49
N GLU A 13 1.17 -22.69 6.79
CA GLU A 13 1.34 -23.33 8.09
C GLU A 13 1.60 -22.31 9.22
N ASP A 14 2.32 -21.23 8.95
CA ASP A 14 2.52 -20.14 9.91
C ASP A 14 1.20 -19.45 10.28
N LEU A 15 0.36 -19.14 9.29
CA LEU A 15 -0.99 -18.57 9.50
C LEU A 15 -1.89 -19.48 10.35
N LYS A 16 -1.79 -20.80 10.16
CA LYS A 16 -2.52 -21.78 10.99
C LYS A 16 -1.99 -21.84 12.41
N LYS A 17 -0.66 -21.92 12.58
CA LYS A 17 -0.02 -21.98 13.90
C LYS A 17 -0.37 -20.77 14.76
N LYS A 18 -0.40 -19.59 14.13
CA LYS A 18 -0.80 -18.32 14.78
C LYS A 18 -2.31 -18.17 14.95
N LYS A 19 -3.11 -19.18 14.56
CA LYS A 19 -4.58 -19.16 14.58
C LYS A 19 -5.19 -17.97 13.81
N ILE A 20 -4.46 -17.43 12.83
CA ILE A 20 -4.90 -16.33 11.97
C ILE A 20 -5.88 -16.83 10.91
N ALA A 21 -5.64 -18.04 10.39
CA ALA A 21 -6.49 -18.63 9.37
C ALA A 21 -6.58 -20.15 9.50
N THR A 22 -7.78 -20.67 9.28
CA THR A 22 -8.05 -22.10 9.06
C THR A 22 -7.76 -22.49 7.62
N LYS A 23 -7.62 -23.79 7.36
CA LYS A 23 -7.45 -24.32 5.99
C LYS A 23 -8.57 -23.89 5.04
N GLY A 24 -9.81 -23.81 5.54
CA GLY A 24 -10.95 -23.31 4.77
C GLY A 24 -10.89 -21.83 4.44
N GLN A 25 -10.42 -21.01 5.37
CA GLN A 25 -10.23 -19.58 5.13
C GLN A 25 -9.11 -19.32 4.12
N VAL A 26 -8.03 -20.09 4.15
CA VAL A 26 -6.95 -20.02 3.14
C VAL A 26 -7.48 -20.42 1.76
N ALA A 27 -8.25 -21.51 1.66
CA ALA A 27 -8.84 -21.94 0.39
C ALA A 27 -9.79 -20.88 -0.18
N ASN A 28 -10.65 -20.30 0.65
CA ASN A 28 -11.55 -19.22 0.26
C ASN A 28 -10.79 -17.94 -0.15
N ALA A 29 -9.70 -17.59 0.54
CA ALA A 29 -8.85 -16.45 0.17
C ALA A 29 -8.20 -16.61 -1.22
N MET A 30 -7.97 -17.85 -1.66
CA MET A 30 -7.53 -18.16 -3.02
C MET A 30 -8.70 -18.25 -4.03
N GLY A 31 -9.94 -18.03 -3.60
CA GLY A 31 -11.13 -18.13 -4.46
C GLY A 31 -11.58 -19.57 -4.73
N TYR A 32 -11.20 -20.54 -3.89
CA TYR A 32 -11.69 -21.92 -3.99
C TYR A 32 -12.94 -22.14 -3.13
N LYS A 33 -13.92 -22.85 -3.69
CA LYS A 33 -15.15 -23.24 -2.99
C LYS A 33 -14.94 -24.42 -2.03
N SER A 34 -13.84 -25.15 -2.16
CA SER A 34 -13.54 -26.35 -1.37
C SER A 34 -12.05 -26.45 -1.02
N ASN A 35 -11.76 -27.22 0.03
CA ASN A 35 -10.40 -27.44 0.52
C ASN A 35 -9.58 -28.42 -0.34
N ASN A 36 -10.22 -29.12 -1.27
CA ASN A 36 -9.59 -30.18 -2.05
C ASN A 36 -8.49 -29.61 -2.93
N ASN A 37 -8.79 -28.52 -3.66
CA ASN A 37 -7.81 -27.83 -4.50
C ASN A 37 -6.58 -27.36 -3.70
N LEU A 38 -6.81 -26.73 -2.54
CA LEU A 38 -5.70 -26.31 -1.67
C LEU A 38 -4.88 -27.51 -1.18
N THR A 39 -5.52 -28.66 -0.90
CA THR A 39 -4.83 -29.87 -0.45
C THR A 39 -3.96 -30.47 -1.57
N GLU A 40 -4.48 -30.50 -2.79
CA GLU A 40 -3.75 -30.97 -3.96
C GLU A 40 -2.56 -30.06 -4.31
N ILE A 41 -2.72 -28.75 -4.16
CA ILE A 41 -1.65 -27.77 -4.32
C ILE A 41 -0.57 -27.96 -3.24
N LEU A 42 -0.94 -28.03 -1.96
CA LEU A 42 0.02 -28.20 -0.85
C LEU A 42 0.73 -29.56 -0.83
N SER A 43 0.18 -30.55 -1.54
CA SER A 43 0.81 -31.85 -1.79
C SER A 43 1.66 -31.89 -3.06
N GLY A 44 1.69 -30.80 -3.84
CA GLY A 44 2.47 -30.70 -5.07
C GLY A 44 1.87 -31.47 -6.26
N ARG A 45 0.64 -31.97 -6.13
CA ARG A 45 -0.06 -32.69 -7.22
C ARG A 45 -0.61 -31.73 -8.27
N VAL A 46 -0.92 -30.51 -7.87
CA VAL A 46 -1.45 -29.46 -8.74
C VAL A 46 -0.54 -28.24 -8.67
N LYS A 47 -0.23 -27.65 -9.83
CA LYS A 47 0.56 -26.42 -9.91
C LYS A 47 -0.17 -25.28 -9.21
N LEU A 48 0.58 -24.51 -8.42
CA LEU A 48 0.07 -23.33 -7.74
C LEU A 48 -0.16 -22.18 -8.75
N PRO A 49 -1.41 -21.75 -9.00
CA PRO A 49 -1.67 -20.69 -9.99
C PRO A 49 -1.34 -19.32 -9.40
N GLU A 50 -0.59 -18.49 -10.14
CA GLU A 50 -0.13 -17.16 -9.69
C GLU A 50 -1.30 -16.25 -9.30
N GLU A 51 -2.36 -16.20 -10.11
CA GLU A 51 -3.55 -15.40 -9.85
C GLU A 51 -4.17 -15.73 -8.48
N LYS A 52 -4.23 -17.03 -8.14
CA LYS A 52 -4.80 -17.52 -6.89
C LYS A 52 -3.92 -17.17 -5.69
N VAL A 53 -2.60 -17.16 -5.89
CA VAL A 53 -1.64 -16.68 -4.89
C VAL A 53 -1.80 -15.18 -4.67
N ARG A 54 -1.99 -14.40 -5.74
CA ARG A 54 -2.18 -12.95 -5.64
C ARG A 54 -3.42 -12.59 -4.82
N MET A 55 -4.54 -13.26 -5.06
CA MET A 55 -5.77 -13.09 -4.25
C MET A 55 -5.53 -13.40 -2.77
N PHE A 56 -4.80 -14.48 -2.47
CA PHE A 56 -4.42 -14.84 -1.11
C PHE A 56 -3.49 -13.79 -0.48
N CYS A 57 -2.48 -13.34 -1.21
CA CYS A 57 -1.54 -12.30 -0.79
C CYS A 57 -2.25 -10.98 -0.47
N GLU A 58 -3.19 -10.56 -1.31
CA GLU A 58 -4.01 -9.36 -1.07
C GLU A 58 -4.87 -9.50 0.19
N LYS A 59 -5.47 -10.68 0.41
CA LYS A 59 -6.33 -10.96 1.56
C LYS A 59 -5.56 -10.91 2.88
N TYR A 60 -4.35 -11.44 2.90
CA TYR A 60 -3.50 -11.53 4.08
C TYR A 60 -2.39 -10.46 4.14
N LYS A 61 -2.40 -9.50 3.21
CA LYS A 61 -1.41 -8.42 3.10
C LYS A 61 0.04 -8.93 3.05
N VAL A 62 0.26 -10.00 2.31
CA VAL A 62 1.58 -10.59 2.09
C VAL A 62 2.12 -10.11 0.75
N ASP A 63 3.35 -9.62 0.72
CA ASP A 63 4.02 -9.29 -0.54
C ASP A 63 4.30 -10.58 -1.35
N ILE A 64 3.76 -10.66 -2.57
CA ILE A 64 3.93 -11.80 -3.46
C ILE A 64 5.39 -12.07 -3.83
N ASN A 65 6.25 -11.04 -3.81
CA ASN A 65 7.68 -11.17 -4.11
C ASN A 65 8.37 -12.08 -3.10
N THR A 66 7.91 -12.11 -1.85
CA THR A 66 8.41 -13.01 -0.80
C THR A 66 8.23 -14.48 -1.16
N LEU A 67 7.28 -14.80 -2.05
CA LEU A 67 6.95 -16.15 -2.48
C LEU A 67 7.66 -16.57 -3.78
N THR A 68 8.51 -15.72 -4.36
CA THR A 68 9.27 -16.04 -5.58
C THR A 68 10.72 -16.40 -5.26
N GLU A 69 11.39 -17.14 -6.16
CA GLU A 69 12.82 -17.51 -6.00
C GLU A 69 13.77 -16.38 -6.35
N ASN A 70 13.32 -15.42 -7.16
CA ASN A 70 14.08 -14.22 -7.43
C ASN A 70 13.94 -13.31 -6.21
N GLU A 71 14.89 -13.42 -5.28
CA GLU A 71 15.30 -12.25 -4.53
C GLU A 71 15.79 -11.23 -5.56
N ILE A 72 14.87 -10.43 -6.11
CA ILE A 72 15.24 -9.11 -6.60
C ILE A 72 15.48 -8.30 -5.33
N THR A 73 16.66 -8.51 -4.76
CA THR A 73 17.30 -7.65 -3.75
C THR A 73 17.65 -6.33 -4.42
N GLU A 74 16.67 -5.63 -5.01
CA GLU A 74 16.82 -4.31 -5.59
C GLU A 74 15.45 -3.65 -5.86
N ARG A 75 14.66 -3.51 -4.78
CA ARG A 75 14.00 -2.24 -4.47
C ARG A 75 14.26 -1.90 -3.01
N LYS A 76 15.42 -1.30 -2.78
CA LYS A 76 15.62 -0.36 -1.67
C LYS A 76 14.74 0.87 -1.94
N ASP A 77 13.43 0.75 -1.74
CA ASP A 77 12.55 1.89 -1.63
C ASP A 77 11.69 1.73 -0.36
N PHE A 78 12.14 2.43 0.68
CA PHE A 78 11.38 2.97 1.81
C PHE A 78 10.95 2.09 3.00
N PHE A 79 11.10 0.75 3.01
CA PHE A 79 10.52 -0.07 4.12
C PHE A 79 11.44 -0.97 4.96
N THR A 80 12.76 -1.07 4.72
CA THR A 80 13.51 -2.21 5.26
C THR A 80 14.78 -1.92 6.06
N GLU A 81 14.81 -0.88 6.89
CA GLU A 81 15.85 -0.80 7.94
C GLU A 81 15.34 -0.62 9.37
N ASN A 82 14.07 -0.25 9.58
CA ASN A 82 13.53 -0.04 10.93
C ASN A 82 12.55 -1.13 11.42
N ILE A 83 12.33 -2.21 10.67
CA ILE A 83 11.32 -3.24 11.02
C ILE A 83 11.94 -4.58 11.45
N LEU A 84 13.23 -4.83 11.16
CA LEU A 84 13.86 -6.14 11.39
C LEU A 84 14.35 -6.38 12.81
N ASN A 85 14.35 -5.36 13.68
CA ASN A 85 14.81 -5.48 15.07
C ASN A 85 13.68 -5.49 16.11
N GLU A 86 12.41 -5.36 15.70
CA GLU A 86 11.30 -5.56 16.62
C GLU A 86 10.64 -6.92 16.40
N PRO A 87 10.26 -7.63 17.47
CA PRO A 87 9.66 -8.94 17.35
C PRO A 87 8.42 -8.83 16.47
N LEU A 88 8.45 -9.53 15.33
CA LEU A 88 7.26 -9.92 14.61
C LEU A 88 6.23 -10.37 15.66
N PHE A 89 5.07 -9.74 15.68
CA PHE A 89 3.94 -9.98 16.59
C PHE A 89 3.99 -9.27 17.97
N ASN A 90 3.88 -7.94 17.97
CA ASN A 90 3.00 -7.28 18.94
C ASN A 90 2.29 -6.05 18.33
N TYR A 91 1.35 -6.30 17.42
CA TYR A 91 0.28 -5.32 17.19
C TYR A 91 -0.70 -5.44 18.36
N SER A 92 -0.37 -4.81 19.49
CA SER A 92 -1.45 -4.40 20.37
C SER A 92 -2.37 -3.50 19.52
N SER A 93 -3.68 -3.59 19.74
CA SER A 93 -4.64 -2.66 19.12
C SER A 93 -4.15 -1.21 19.24
N GLU A 94 -3.46 -0.90 20.33
CA GLU A 94 -2.86 0.40 20.63
C GLU A 94 -1.77 0.87 19.64
N THR A 95 -0.83 0.03 19.19
CA THR A 95 0.21 0.47 18.22
C THR A 95 -0.35 0.67 16.82
N THR A 96 -1.35 -0.14 16.43
CA THR A 96 -2.06 0.04 15.16
C THR A 96 -2.95 1.29 15.19
N LEU A 97 -3.64 1.54 16.30
CA LEU A 97 -4.46 2.74 16.49
C LEU A 97 -3.60 4.01 16.46
N LYS A 98 -2.46 4.03 17.13
CA LYS A 98 -1.51 5.17 17.07
C LYS A 98 -1.02 5.43 15.64
N ARG A 99 -0.74 4.39 14.86
CA ARG A 99 -0.39 4.56 13.43
C ARG A 99 -1.56 5.12 12.62
N ILE A 100 -2.79 4.68 12.85
CA ILE A 100 -3.98 5.23 12.19
C ILE A 100 -4.21 6.70 12.59
N GLU A 101 -3.99 7.05 13.86
CA GLU A 101 -4.07 8.44 14.34
C GLU A 101 -3.02 9.33 13.70
N ASN A 102 -1.78 8.86 13.58
CA ASN A 102 -0.71 9.59 12.88
C ASN A 102 -1.04 9.78 11.39
N ILE A 103 -1.56 8.75 10.70
CA ILE A 103 -1.99 8.90 9.30
C ILE A 103 -3.10 9.95 9.19
N LYS A 104 -4.07 9.97 10.12
CA LYS A 104 -5.14 10.98 10.12
C LYS A 104 -4.61 12.40 10.33
N SER A 105 -3.63 12.60 11.21
CA SER A 105 -3.03 13.92 11.43
C SER A 105 -2.25 14.39 10.20
N GLU A 106 -1.49 13.50 9.55
CA GLU A 106 -0.80 13.77 8.28
C GLU A 106 -1.78 14.18 7.17
N PHE A 107 -2.91 13.46 7.02
CA PHE A 107 -3.96 13.84 6.08
C PHE A 107 -4.58 15.22 6.38
N THR A 108 -4.73 15.56 7.66
CA THR A 108 -5.27 16.85 8.08
C THR A 108 -4.33 17.99 7.71
N LEU A 109 -3.02 17.80 7.93
CA LEU A 109 -1.97 18.74 7.51
C LEU A 109 -1.99 18.95 5.99
N LEU A 110 -2.02 17.86 5.21
CA LEU A 110 -2.07 17.94 3.75
C LEU A 110 -3.29 18.72 3.25
N TYR A 111 -4.46 18.49 3.85
CA TYR A 111 -5.67 19.22 3.51
C TYR A 111 -5.59 20.72 3.84
N GLN A 112 -4.98 21.08 4.97
CA GLN A 112 -4.75 22.48 5.33
C GLN A 112 -3.78 23.16 4.36
N THR A 113 -2.65 22.50 4.05
CA THR A 113 -1.68 23.00 3.08
C THR A 113 -2.32 23.21 1.70
N GLN A 114 -3.19 22.29 1.27
CA GLN A 114 -3.93 22.47 0.01
C GLN A 114 -4.77 23.75 0.01
N LYS A 115 -5.50 24.04 1.09
CA LYS A 115 -6.30 25.27 1.21
C LYS A 115 -5.43 26.53 1.17
N GLU A 116 -4.28 26.51 1.82
CA GLU A 116 -3.34 27.63 1.79
C GLU A 116 -2.81 27.87 0.37
N ILE A 117 -2.46 26.80 -0.36
CA ILE A 117 -2.06 26.88 -1.77
C ILE A 117 -3.17 27.48 -2.64
N GLU A 118 -4.42 27.07 -2.44
CA GLU A 118 -5.58 27.62 -3.15
C GLU A 118 -5.74 29.14 -2.90
N GLN A 119 -5.59 29.58 -1.65
CA GLN A 119 -5.66 31.00 -1.28
C GLN A 119 -4.51 31.83 -1.86
N ILE A 120 -3.28 31.28 -1.84
CA ILE A 120 -2.11 31.92 -2.46
C ILE A 120 -2.33 32.05 -3.96
N THR A 121 -2.86 31.01 -4.60
CA THR A 121 -3.16 31.00 -6.04
C THR A 121 -4.17 32.09 -6.39
N GLU A 122 -5.30 32.16 -5.66
CA GLU A 122 -6.32 33.19 -5.88
C GLU A 122 -5.76 34.61 -5.68
N SER A 123 -4.96 34.81 -4.63
CA SER A 123 -4.32 36.10 -4.34
C SER A 123 -3.35 36.51 -5.44
N THR A 124 -2.58 35.56 -5.97
CA THR A 124 -1.65 35.77 -7.08
C THR A 124 -2.40 36.21 -8.34
N TYR A 125 -3.52 35.56 -8.67
CA TYR A 125 -4.37 35.98 -9.79
C TYR A 125 -4.90 37.41 -9.63
N LYS A 126 -5.33 37.79 -8.41
CA LYS A 126 -5.80 39.17 -8.13
C LYS A 126 -4.68 40.19 -8.33
N ILE A 127 -3.47 39.91 -7.85
CA ILE A 127 -2.30 40.78 -8.03
C ILE A 127 -1.97 40.94 -9.51
N MET A 128 -1.90 39.84 -10.26
CA MET A 128 -1.62 39.86 -11.70
C MET A 128 -2.66 40.67 -12.48
N LYS A 129 -3.95 40.50 -12.15
CA LYS A 129 -5.03 41.29 -12.77
C LYS A 129 -4.83 42.78 -12.51
N HIS A 130 -4.58 43.16 -11.26
CA HIS A 130 -4.37 44.55 -10.88
C HIS A 130 -3.12 45.16 -11.56
N GLN A 131 -2.02 44.42 -11.65
CA GLN A 131 -0.82 44.85 -12.37
C GLN A 131 -1.09 45.04 -13.87
N THR A 132 -1.89 44.16 -14.47
CA THR A 132 -2.30 44.25 -15.88
C THR A 132 -3.14 45.51 -16.12
N GLU A 133 -4.11 45.79 -15.25
CA GLU A 133 -4.94 47.00 -15.32
C GLU A 133 -4.09 48.27 -15.20
N ARG A 134 -3.14 48.31 -14.26
CA ARG A 134 -2.21 49.44 -14.10
C ARG A 134 -1.33 49.65 -15.33
N LEU A 135 -0.80 48.56 -15.92
CA LEU A 135 -0.01 48.63 -17.14
C LEU A 135 -0.83 49.18 -18.32
N ASN A 136 -2.08 48.73 -18.46
CA ASN A 136 -2.97 49.24 -19.51
C ASN A 136 -3.28 50.74 -19.32
N HIS A 137 -3.52 51.17 -18.07
CA HIS A 137 -3.72 52.58 -17.78
C HIS A 137 -2.48 53.43 -18.09
N LEU A 138 -1.28 52.93 -17.74
CA LEU A 138 -0.03 53.60 -18.09
C LEU A 138 0.16 53.72 -19.60
N LYS A 139 -0.14 52.66 -20.38
CA LYS A 139 -0.10 52.69 -21.85
C LYS A 139 -0.99 53.79 -22.43
N GLN A 140 -2.22 53.90 -21.92
CA GLN A 140 -3.16 54.96 -22.32
C GLN A 140 -2.61 56.37 -22.02
N LEU A 141 -1.96 56.57 -20.87
CA LEU A 141 -1.38 57.87 -20.49
C LEU A 141 -0.21 58.29 -21.38
N ILE A 142 0.57 57.34 -21.92
CA ILE A 142 1.71 57.61 -22.82
C ILE A 142 1.34 57.52 -24.30
N GLY A 143 0.06 57.31 -24.64
CA GLY A 143 -0.42 57.28 -26.02
C GLY A 143 -0.03 56.03 -26.81
N LEU A 144 0.19 54.90 -26.12
CA LEU A 144 0.44 53.58 -26.71
C LEU A 144 -0.79 52.66 -26.66
#